data_AF-T1BFI2-F1
#
_entry.id   AF-T1BFI2-F1
#
_cell.length_a   1.000
_cell.length_b   1.000
_cell.length_c   1.000
_cell.angle_alpha   90.00
_cell.angle_beta   90.00
_cell.angle_gamma   90.00
#
_symmetry.space_group_name_H-M   'P 1'
#
loop_
_entity.id
_entity.type
_entity.pdbx_description
1 polymer ?
#
loop_
_entity_poly.entity_id
_entity_poly.type
_entity_poly.pdbx_seq_one_letter_code
_entity_poly.pdbx_strand_id
1 'polypeptide(L)'
;MQIERGKSETQVNGIDLTDDDPFSGGIPIEDAIERLRTRLLDLTSRNRLLNYRHPKSRCIQICGTPGMNLVFERLLVDGKNVPLKSVPEPDPASYVGKRPEARLHAARIGISTSFEFAVDGTGLQHHRLHSLQTLLYPADLERQARKTASEAKTAIEETGTNMLFLVFGFLEFYDSEDSDRALIAPLLALPVALIRGGIDSVTRTYEYSVVHNGEDLAENHTLLEKMRRDFMLNLPDFAEEDGPEAYFARIEDVVRNKRRWKVRRQITLAMLSFGKLALWADLDTNKNPDLLEHPLLQAVFSGRAADTDGAFHA
;
A
#
# COMPACT_ATOMS: atom_id res chain seq x y z
N MET A 1 -41.75 1.03 -48.77
CA MET A 1 -41.14 -0.27 -48.46
C MET A 1 -39.66 0.00 -48.22
N GLN A 2 -39.29 0.15 -46.94
CA GLN A 2 -37.92 0.47 -46.51
C GLN A 2 -37.07 -0.79 -46.60
N ILE A 3 -35.84 -0.65 -47.10
CA ILE A 3 -34.84 -1.71 -47.13
C ILE A 3 -33.84 -1.40 -46.01
N GLU A 4 -33.86 -2.24 -44.98
CA GLU A 4 -32.86 -2.26 -43.90
C GLU A 4 -31.49 -2.62 -44.48
N ARG A 5 -30.45 -1.85 -44.14
CA ARG A 5 -29.05 -2.24 -44.30
C ARG A 5 -28.50 -2.62 -42.93
N GLY A 6 -28.19 -3.91 -42.77
CA GLY A 6 -27.60 -4.47 -41.56
C GLY A 6 -26.20 -3.94 -41.27
N LYS A 7 -25.92 -3.76 -39.97
CA LYS A 7 -24.58 -3.53 -39.40
C LYS A 7 -23.72 -4.77 -39.64
N SER A 8 -22.51 -4.59 -40.15
CA SER A 8 -21.50 -5.65 -40.24
C SER A 8 -20.76 -5.76 -38.91
N GLU A 9 -21.01 -6.85 -38.19
CA GLU A 9 -20.18 -7.33 -37.07
C GLU A 9 -18.97 -8.07 -37.65
N THR A 10 -17.76 -7.56 -37.42
CA THR A 10 -16.52 -8.26 -37.79
C THR A 10 -16.05 -9.07 -36.58
N GLN A 11 -16.34 -10.37 -36.57
CA GLN A 11 -15.84 -11.30 -35.56
C GLN A 11 -14.38 -11.67 -35.84
N VAL A 12 -13.48 -11.36 -34.90
CA VAL A 12 -12.20 -12.03 -34.76
C VAL A 12 -12.02 -12.40 -33.28
N ASN A 13 -11.89 -13.71 -32.98
CA ASN A 13 -11.57 -14.28 -31.66
C ASN A 13 -12.57 -14.13 -30.50
N GLY A 14 -13.88 -14.01 -30.76
CA GLY A 14 -14.91 -14.26 -29.74
C GLY A 14 -14.91 -13.31 -28.53
N ILE A 15 -14.26 -12.15 -28.66
CA ILE A 15 -14.35 -11.03 -27.71
C ILE A 15 -15.27 -10.00 -28.36
N ASP A 16 -16.38 -9.69 -27.70
CA ASP A 16 -17.32 -8.66 -28.15
C ASP A 16 -16.66 -7.28 -27.96
N LEU A 17 -16.13 -6.71 -29.05
CA LEU A 17 -15.50 -5.39 -29.06
C LEU A 17 -16.61 -4.33 -29.05
N THR A 18 -17.08 -3.96 -27.86
CA THR A 18 -17.95 -2.79 -27.69
C THR A 18 -17.21 -1.52 -28.13
N ASP A 19 -17.94 -0.46 -28.52
CA ASP A 19 -17.46 0.92 -28.82
C ASP A 19 -16.55 1.56 -27.74
N ASP A 20 -16.32 0.86 -26.63
CA ASP A 20 -15.49 1.26 -25.50
C ASP A 20 -14.08 0.65 -25.51
N ASP A 21 -13.68 -0.11 -26.54
CA ASP A 21 -12.34 -0.69 -26.60
C ASP A 21 -11.26 0.37 -26.95
N PRO A 22 -10.26 0.63 -26.07
CA PRO A 22 -9.20 1.60 -26.33
C PRO A 22 -8.32 1.24 -27.54
N PHE A 23 -8.35 -0.01 -28.02
CA PHE A 23 -7.57 -0.46 -29.18
C PHE A 23 -8.33 -0.38 -30.52
N SER A 24 -9.57 0.12 -30.51
CA SER A 24 -10.44 0.19 -31.69
C SER A 24 -10.01 1.19 -32.77
N GLY A 25 -9.03 2.05 -32.51
CA GLY A 25 -8.60 3.12 -33.43
C GLY A 25 -9.60 4.27 -33.58
N GLY A 26 -10.73 4.26 -32.86
CA GLY A 26 -11.80 5.25 -32.96
C GLY A 26 -11.62 6.50 -32.09
N ILE A 27 -10.58 6.54 -31.24
CA ILE A 27 -10.33 7.63 -30.29
C ILE A 27 -8.85 8.07 -30.34
N PRO A 28 -8.53 9.33 -29.97
CA PRO A 28 -7.16 9.78 -29.79
C PRO A 28 -6.36 8.85 -28.87
N ILE A 29 -5.08 8.66 -29.16
CA ILE A 29 -4.19 7.77 -28.39
C ILE A 29 -4.12 8.20 -26.92
N GLU A 30 -4.08 9.50 -26.66
CA GLU A 30 -4.12 10.06 -25.32
C GLU A 30 -5.36 9.60 -24.54
N ASP A 31 -6.55 9.69 -25.17
CA ASP A 31 -7.80 9.22 -24.58
C ASP A 31 -7.81 7.69 -24.37
N ALA A 32 -7.21 6.93 -25.29
CA ALA A 32 -7.08 5.48 -25.17
C ALA A 32 -6.18 5.07 -23.99
N ILE A 33 -5.05 5.75 -23.82
CA ILE A 33 -4.11 5.55 -22.71
C ILE A 33 -4.79 5.92 -21.37
N GLU A 34 -5.52 7.03 -21.31
CA GLU A 34 -6.27 7.43 -20.11
C GLU A 34 -7.41 6.45 -19.76
N ARG A 35 -8.07 5.85 -20.76
CA ARG A 35 -9.03 4.75 -20.53
C ARG A 35 -8.36 3.50 -19.99
N LEU A 36 -7.19 3.10 -20.50
CA LEU A 36 -6.44 1.98 -19.95
C LEU A 36 -5.98 2.23 -18.51
N ARG A 37 -5.44 3.43 -18.25
CA ARG A 37 -5.11 3.89 -16.90
C ARG A 37 -6.31 3.76 -15.97
N THR A 38 -7.48 4.21 -16.40
CA THR A 38 -8.73 4.05 -15.63
C THR A 38 -9.06 2.58 -15.33
N ARG A 39 -8.88 1.68 -16.31
CA ARG A 39 -9.16 0.24 -16.12
C ARG A 39 -8.15 -0.47 -15.21
N LEU A 40 -6.94 0.05 -15.07
CA LEU A 40 -5.91 -0.51 -14.19
C LEU A 40 -6.19 -0.24 -12.71
N LEU A 41 -6.96 0.81 -12.39
CA LEU A 41 -7.34 1.18 -11.03
C LEU A 41 -8.69 0.58 -10.63
N ASP A 42 -8.67 -0.43 -9.77
CA ASP A 42 -9.89 -0.88 -9.09
C ASP A 42 -10.25 0.12 -7.98
N LEU A 43 -11.17 1.04 -8.27
CA LEU A 43 -11.66 2.04 -7.32
C LEU A 43 -12.76 1.51 -6.37
N THR A 44 -13.07 0.21 -6.42
CA THR A 44 -14.08 -0.38 -5.56
C THR A 44 -13.53 -0.73 -4.17
N SER A 45 -14.42 -0.90 -3.19
CA SER A 45 -14.06 -1.36 -1.83
C SER A 45 -13.51 -2.80 -1.77
N ARG A 46 -13.41 -3.51 -2.90
CA ARG A 46 -12.70 -4.79 -3.01
C ARG A 46 -11.18 -4.60 -3.05
N ASN A 47 -10.72 -3.44 -3.51
CA ASN A 47 -9.31 -3.11 -3.54
C ASN A 47 -8.80 -2.85 -2.10
N ARG A 48 -7.77 -3.61 -1.70
CA ARG A 48 -7.16 -3.49 -0.37
C ARG A 48 -6.44 -2.17 -0.14
N LEU A 49 -6.07 -1.46 -1.21
CA LEU A 49 -5.51 -0.12 -1.14
C LEU A 49 -6.59 0.94 -0.81
N LEU A 50 -7.88 0.64 -1.00
CA LEU A 50 -8.98 1.51 -0.57
C LEU A 50 -9.69 1.01 0.68
N ASN A 51 -9.54 -0.28 0.99
CA ASN A 51 -10.28 -0.93 2.07
C ASN A 51 -9.41 -1.97 2.78
N TYR A 52 -8.38 -1.50 3.47
CA TYR A 52 -7.49 -2.30 4.30
C TYR A 52 -8.19 -2.76 5.59
N ARG A 53 -7.93 -4.00 6.03
CA ARG A 53 -8.67 -4.67 7.12
C ARG A 53 -7.81 -5.26 8.24
N HIS A 54 -6.53 -4.89 8.35
CA HIS A 54 -5.56 -5.39 9.35
C HIS A 54 -5.70 -6.91 9.66
N PRO A 55 -5.42 -7.80 8.69
CA PRO A 55 -5.57 -9.23 8.87
C PRO A 55 -4.61 -9.80 9.94
N LYS A 56 -5.14 -10.35 11.03
CA LYS A 56 -4.39 -10.81 12.23
C LYS A 56 -3.10 -11.61 11.95
N SER A 57 -3.07 -12.45 10.92
CA SER A 57 -1.94 -13.34 10.60
C SER A 57 -1.10 -12.92 9.38
N ARG A 58 -1.45 -11.80 8.74
CA ARG A 58 -0.79 -11.28 7.53
C ARG A 58 -0.32 -9.83 7.66
N CYS A 59 -0.52 -9.21 8.83
CA CYS A 59 0.05 -7.92 9.15
C CYS A 59 0.57 -7.87 10.60
N ILE A 60 1.59 -7.07 10.85
CA ILE A 60 2.09 -6.80 12.20
C ILE A 60 1.84 -5.31 12.49
N GLN A 61 0.94 -5.03 13.42
CA GLN A 61 0.67 -3.66 13.87
C GLN A 61 1.63 -3.26 14.99
N ILE A 62 2.14 -2.04 14.91
CA ILE A 62 3.03 -1.46 15.92
C ILE A 62 2.19 -0.67 16.92
N CYS A 63 2.50 -0.83 18.20
CA CYS A 63 1.85 -0.15 19.31
C CYS A 63 2.85 0.71 20.09
N GLY A 64 2.35 1.55 21.00
CA GLY A 64 3.17 2.45 21.80
C GLY A 64 3.33 3.82 21.14
N THR A 65 4.51 4.42 21.30
CA THR A 65 4.80 5.80 20.84
C THR A 65 6.19 5.88 20.21
N PRO A 66 6.45 5.19 19.07
CA PRO A 66 7.77 5.16 18.46
C PRO A 66 8.19 6.47 17.77
N GLY A 67 7.26 7.43 17.60
CA GLY A 67 7.45 8.67 16.82
C GLY A 67 7.49 8.39 15.32
N MET A 68 6.50 8.81 14.54
CA MET A 68 6.40 8.38 13.14
C MET A 68 7.53 8.89 12.26
N ASN A 69 7.88 10.17 12.42
CA ASN A 69 9.01 10.76 11.72
C ASN A 69 10.33 10.09 12.11
N LEU A 70 10.49 9.70 13.38
CA LEU A 70 11.71 9.05 13.84
C LEU A 70 11.88 7.64 13.26
N VAL A 71 10.80 6.86 13.17
CA VAL A 71 10.82 5.54 12.50
C VAL A 71 11.16 5.69 11.03
N PHE A 72 10.54 6.67 10.38
CA PHE A 72 10.77 6.98 8.97
C PHE A 72 12.22 7.40 8.70
N GLU A 73 12.73 8.40 9.44
CA GLU A 73 14.11 8.87 9.36
C GLU A 73 15.10 7.73 9.61
N ARG A 74 14.87 6.92 10.64
CA ARG A 74 15.75 5.79 10.99
C ARG A 74 15.90 4.77 9.87
N LEU A 75 14.80 4.45 9.19
CA LEU A 75 14.77 3.43 8.13
C LEU A 75 15.25 3.97 6.79
N LEU A 76 14.74 5.14 6.38
CA LEU A 76 14.96 5.69 5.04
C LEU A 76 16.23 6.54 4.97
N VAL A 77 16.39 7.53 5.86
CA VAL A 77 17.50 8.49 5.82
C VAL A 77 18.78 7.89 6.42
N ASP A 78 18.64 7.27 7.59
CA ASP A 78 19.74 6.66 8.34
C ASP A 78 20.18 5.31 7.74
N GLY A 79 19.32 4.67 6.93
CA GLY A 79 19.53 3.34 6.35
C GLY A 79 19.68 2.22 7.39
N LYS A 80 19.19 2.42 8.62
CA LYS A 80 19.40 1.47 9.74
C LYS A 80 18.16 0.64 9.97
N ASN A 81 18.37 -0.63 10.31
CA ASN A 81 17.28 -1.51 10.69
C ASN A 81 16.67 -1.11 12.05
N VAL A 82 15.42 -1.52 12.26
CA VAL A 82 14.69 -1.33 13.52
C VAL A 82 14.12 -2.68 13.97
N PRO A 83 14.52 -3.20 15.15
CA PRO A 83 14.06 -4.49 15.64
C PRO A 83 12.57 -4.45 16.03
N LEU A 84 11.86 -5.55 15.74
CA LEU A 84 10.51 -5.79 16.26
C LEU A 84 10.62 -6.31 17.70
N LYS A 85 9.81 -5.76 18.59
CA LYS A 85 9.78 -6.14 20.01
C LYS A 85 8.46 -6.83 20.36
N SER A 86 8.56 -7.96 21.04
CA SER A 86 7.42 -8.74 21.55
C SER A 86 6.96 -8.23 22.91
N VAL A 87 5.78 -8.68 23.33
CA VAL A 87 5.33 -8.58 24.73
C VAL A 87 6.02 -9.71 25.52
N PRO A 88 6.63 -9.44 26.68
CA PRO A 88 7.17 -10.48 27.55
C PRO A 88 6.11 -11.54 27.90
N GLU A 89 6.51 -12.81 28.02
CA GLU A 89 5.58 -13.85 28.43
C GLU A 89 5.15 -13.66 29.89
N PRO A 90 3.87 -13.88 30.23
CA PRO A 90 3.42 -13.88 31.61
C PRO A 90 4.07 -15.05 32.35
N ASP A 91 4.42 -14.83 33.62
CA ASP A 91 4.82 -15.92 34.52
C ASP A 91 3.72 -17.01 34.50
N PRO A 92 4.07 -18.29 34.21
CA PRO A 92 3.12 -19.40 34.26
C PRO A 92 2.36 -19.53 35.58
N ALA A 93 2.93 -19.09 36.70
CA ALA A 93 2.25 -19.07 38.00
C ALA A 93 1.20 -17.94 38.13
N SER A 94 1.22 -16.95 37.23
CA SER A 94 0.34 -15.76 37.28
C SER A 94 -1.03 -15.95 36.62
N TYR A 95 -1.32 -17.13 36.07
CA TYR A 95 -2.61 -17.45 35.45
C TYR A 95 -2.96 -18.93 35.59
N VAL A 96 -4.26 -19.24 35.61
CA VAL A 96 -4.78 -20.62 35.64
C VAL A 96 -5.42 -20.95 34.30
N GLY A 97 -5.04 -22.09 33.72
CA GLY A 97 -5.57 -22.55 32.44
C GLY A 97 -4.92 -21.85 31.25
N LYS A 98 -5.70 -21.09 30.48
CA LYS A 98 -5.22 -20.51 29.21
C LYS A 98 -4.35 -19.28 29.46
N ARG A 99 -3.21 -19.20 28.76
CA ARG A 99 -2.36 -18.00 28.71
C ARG A 99 -3.20 -16.78 28.32
N PRO A 100 -3.10 -15.65 29.05
CA PRO A 100 -3.83 -14.43 28.72
C PRO A 100 -3.45 -13.94 27.32
N GLU A 101 -4.34 -13.19 26.68
CA GLU A 101 -4.00 -12.56 25.41
C GLU A 101 -2.88 -11.54 25.60
N ALA A 102 -1.93 -11.49 24.65
CA ALA A 102 -0.75 -10.62 24.72
C ALA A 102 -1.13 -9.15 24.96
N ARG A 103 -2.21 -8.67 24.35
CA ARG A 103 -2.74 -7.32 24.56
C ARG A 103 -3.17 -7.06 26.01
N LEU A 104 -3.92 -7.99 26.61
CA LEU A 104 -4.38 -7.85 28.00
C LEU A 104 -3.19 -7.91 28.97
N HIS A 105 -2.23 -8.80 28.70
CA HIS A 105 -1.03 -8.89 29.50
C HIS A 105 -0.17 -7.63 29.39
N ALA A 106 0.04 -7.11 28.17
CA ALA A 106 0.76 -5.88 27.90
C ALA A 106 0.20 -4.71 28.73
N ALA A 107 -1.13 -4.53 28.73
CA ALA A 107 -1.78 -3.50 29.55
C ALA A 107 -1.49 -3.68 31.05
N ARG A 108 -1.49 -4.91 31.56
CA ARG A 108 -1.21 -5.21 32.97
C ARG A 108 0.21 -4.87 33.38
N ILE A 109 1.18 -5.00 32.49
CA ILE A 109 2.61 -4.71 32.75
C ILE A 109 3.02 -3.31 32.29
N GLY A 110 2.06 -2.43 31.98
CA GLY A 110 2.31 -1.03 31.62
C GLY A 110 2.80 -0.80 30.20
N ILE A 111 2.69 -1.80 29.31
CA ILE A 111 2.95 -1.62 27.88
C ILE A 111 1.69 -1.03 27.23
N SER A 112 1.84 0.10 26.53
CA SER A 112 0.75 0.72 25.77
C SER A 112 0.20 -0.25 24.71
N THR A 113 -1.12 -0.35 24.63
CA THR A 113 -1.83 -1.24 23.71
C THR A 113 -2.58 -0.48 22.60
N SER A 114 -2.35 0.83 22.52
CA SER A 114 -2.87 1.64 21.42
C SER A 114 -2.04 1.41 20.17
N PHE A 115 -2.73 1.20 19.05
CA PHE A 115 -2.15 1.24 17.70
C PHE A 115 -2.25 2.65 17.09
N GLU A 116 -3.02 3.53 17.71
CA GLU A 116 -3.18 4.92 17.31
C GLU A 116 -2.17 5.77 18.08
N PHE A 117 -1.29 6.43 17.35
CA PHE A 117 -0.25 7.30 17.89
C PHE A 117 -0.77 8.73 18.02
N ALA A 118 -0.27 9.44 19.04
CA ALA A 118 -0.54 10.86 19.17
C ALA A 118 0.21 11.62 18.07
N VAL A 119 -0.29 12.81 17.72
CA VAL A 119 0.48 13.76 16.91
C VAL A 119 1.72 14.13 17.71
N ASP A 120 2.90 14.02 17.09
CA ASP A 120 4.15 14.43 17.71
C ASP A 120 4.14 15.96 17.91
N GLY A 121 3.65 16.42 19.08
CA GLY A 121 3.64 17.82 19.45
C GLY A 121 5.07 18.33 19.65
N THR A 122 5.52 19.22 18.76
CA THR A 122 6.66 20.13 18.94
C THR A 122 7.77 19.64 19.89
N GLY A 123 8.70 18.84 19.37
CA GLY A 123 10.14 19.00 19.65
C GLY A 123 10.72 18.69 21.03
N LEU A 124 10.06 17.98 21.96
CA LEU A 124 10.62 17.79 23.32
C LEU A 124 10.70 16.37 23.87
N GLN A 125 10.57 15.34 23.04
CA GLN A 125 10.94 14.02 23.48
C GLN A 125 12.01 13.44 22.58
N HIS A 126 13.25 13.49 23.06
CA HIS A 126 14.35 12.64 22.59
C HIS A 126 14.05 11.16 22.89
N HIS A 127 12.93 10.62 22.40
CA HIS A 127 12.74 9.19 22.39
C HIS A 127 13.76 8.64 21.41
N ARG A 128 14.77 7.93 21.90
CA ARG A 128 15.60 7.10 21.03
C ARG A 128 14.73 5.95 20.55
N LEU A 129 14.65 5.77 19.24
CA LEU A 129 13.97 4.60 18.67
C LEU A 129 14.86 3.37 18.88
N HIS A 130 14.50 2.56 19.87
CA HIS A 130 15.20 1.31 20.15
C HIS A 130 14.61 0.13 19.37
N SER A 131 13.27 0.09 19.23
CA SER A 131 12.53 -1.03 18.67
C SER A 131 11.09 -0.64 18.38
N LEU A 132 10.41 -1.41 17.52
CA LEU A 132 8.96 -1.29 17.27
C LEU A 132 8.19 -2.31 18.12
N GLN A 133 7.47 -1.84 19.14
CA GLN A 133 6.69 -2.70 20.03
C GLN A 133 5.47 -3.29 19.30
N THR A 134 5.29 -4.59 19.41
CA THR A 134 4.13 -5.34 18.90
C THR A 134 3.30 -5.88 20.07
N LEU A 135 2.06 -6.30 19.80
CA LEU A 135 1.20 -6.99 20.77
C LEU A 135 1.19 -8.51 20.55
N LEU A 136 2.37 -9.09 20.31
CA LEU A 136 2.59 -10.51 20.10
C LEU A 136 3.60 -11.04 21.13
N TYR A 137 3.39 -12.25 21.64
CA TYR A 137 4.41 -12.95 22.42
C TYR A 137 5.60 -13.37 21.54
N PRO A 138 6.77 -13.69 22.11
CA PRO A 138 7.99 -13.94 21.33
C PRO A 138 7.82 -15.01 20.25
N ALA A 139 7.27 -16.17 20.60
CA ALA A 139 7.07 -17.27 19.64
C ALA A 139 6.03 -16.94 18.55
N ASP A 140 5.03 -16.12 18.88
CA ASP A 140 4.01 -15.69 17.94
C ASP A 140 4.57 -14.63 16.97
N LEU A 141 5.36 -13.69 17.49
CA LEU A 141 6.08 -12.69 16.69
C LEU A 141 7.08 -13.35 15.74
N GLU A 142 7.90 -14.29 16.22
CA GLU A 142 8.86 -15.03 15.38
C GLU A 142 8.12 -15.77 14.25
N ARG A 143 7.06 -16.50 14.60
CA ARG A 143 6.26 -17.26 13.62
C ARG A 143 5.68 -16.34 12.55
N GLN A 144 5.11 -15.21 12.95
CA GLN A 144 4.48 -14.27 12.05
C GLN A 144 5.49 -13.53 11.19
N ALA A 145 6.59 -13.03 11.77
CA ALA A 145 7.67 -12.37 11.04
C ALA A 145 8.34 -13.32 10.04
N ARG A 146 8.62 -14.57 10.43
CA ARG A 146 9.15 -15.60 9.53
C ARG A 146 8.22 -15.86 8.35
N LYS A 147 6.92 -16.00 8.62
CA LYS A 147 5.91 -16.21 7.58
C LYS A 147 5.84 -15.01 6.62
N THR A 148 5.76 -13.80 7.14
CA THR A 148 5.74 -12.57 6.34
C THR A 148 7.00 -12.42 5.50
N ALA A 149 8.18 -12.69 6.06
CA ALA A 149 9.44 -12.65 5.33
C ALA A 149 9.47 -13.68 4.17
N SER A 150 8.96 -14.89 4.42
CA SER A 150 8.87 -15.94 3.39
C SER A 150 7.88 -15.56 2.29
N GLU A 151 6.69 -15.06 2.64
CA GLU A 151 5.68 -14.62 1.66
C GLU A 151 6.19 -13.44 0.82
N ALA A 152 6.90 -12.48 1.43
CA ALA A 152 7.53 -11.36 0.72
C ALA A 152 8.58 -11.84 -0.29
N LYS A 153 9.44 -12.79 0.13
CA LYS A 153 10.45 -13.38 -0.76
C LYS A 153 9.80 -14.12 -1.93
N THR A 154 8.79 -14.95 -1.67
CA THR A 154 8.05 -15.66 -2.71
C THR A 154 7.36 -14.69 -3.68
N ALA A 155 6.77 -13.59 -3.18
CA ALA A 155 6.18 -12.58 -4.06
C ALA A 155 7.20 -11.97 -5.03
N ILE A 156 8.42 -11.69 -4.57
CA ILE A 156 9.51 -11.20 -5.43
C ILE A 156 9.92 -12.28 -6.44
N GLU A 157 10.07 -13.54 -6.02
CA GLU A 157 10.44 -14.65 -6.91
C GLU A 157 9.38 -14.92 -8.00
N GLU A 158 8.09 -14.76 -7.67
CA GLU A 158 6.97 -15.04 -8.58
C GLU A 158 6.63 -13.87 -9.50
N THR A 159 6.73 -12.63 -9.00
CA THR A 159 6.22 -11.43 -9.71
C THR A 159 7.31 -10.42 -10.05
N GLY A 160 8.52 -10.58 -9.52
CA GLY A 160 9.60 -9.61 -9.65
C GLY A 160 9.40 -8.32 -8.86
N THR A 161 8.33 -8.20 -8.06
CA THR A 161 7.99 -6.98 -7.32
C THR A 161 7.93 -7.23 -5.82
N ASN A 162 8.47 -6.30 -5.03
CA ASN A 162 8.31 -6.33 -3.59
C ASN A 162 6.85 -6.05 -3.19
N MET A 163 6.33 -6.84 -2.26
CA MET A 163 4.98 -6.68 -1.73
C MET A 163 4.96 -6.32 -0.24
N LEU A 164 6.11 -6.26 0.43
CA LEU A 164 6.18 -5.98 1.86
C LEU A 164 6.48 -4.51 2.12
N PHE A 165 5.57 -3.86 2.84
CA PHE A 165 5.66 -2.44 3.15
C PHE A 165 5.46 -2.18 4.64
N LEU A 166 6.19 -1.21 5.18
CA LEU A 166 5.86 -0.55 6.42
C LEU A 166 4.96 0.64 6.09
N VAL A 167 3.67 0.50 6.37
CA VAL A 167 2.67 1.53 6.11
C VAL A 167 2.68 2.53 7.26
N PHE A 168 2.86 3.80 6.91
CA PHE A 168 2.71 4.96 7.77
C PHE A 168 1.36 5.61 7.48
N GLY A 169 0.48 5.56 8.48
CA GLY A 169 -0.80 6.24 8.46
C GLY A 169 -1.82 5.64 7.49
N PHE A 170 -3.08 5.90 7.78
CA PHE A 170 -4.20 5.54 6.92
C PHE A 170 -5.22 6.67 6.87
N LEU A 171 -5.88 6.86 5.73
CA LEU A 171 -7.08 7.67 5.67
C LEU A 171 -8.28 6.78 6.03
N GLU A 172 -8.99 7.11 7.09
CA GLU A 172 -10.33 6.57 7.33
C GLU A 172 -11.36 7.48 6.65
N PHE A 173 -12.10 6.93 5.69
CA PHE A 173 -13.07 7.64 4.88
C PHE A 173 -14.36 6.81 4.68
N TYR A 174 -15.38 7.42 4.08
CA TYR A 174 -16.69 6.80 3.86
C TYR A 174 -17.11 7.04 2.41
N ASP A 175 -17.65 6.03 1.74
CA ASP A 175 -18.12 6.13 0.34
C ASP A 175 -19.28 7.14 0.16
N SER A 176 -20.05 7.39 1.22
CA SER A 176 -21.12 8.40 1.24
C SER A 176 -21.36 8.90 2.66
N GLU A 177 -22.10 10.01 2.81
CA GLU A 177 -22.44 10.56 4.13
C GLU A 177 -23.36 9.67 4.96
N ASP A 178 -24.15 8.83 4.28
CA ASP A 178 -25.09 7.87 4.89
C ASP A 178 -24.45 6.49 5.12
N SER A 179 -23.25 6.24 4.60
CA SER A 179 -22.54 4.99 4.86
C SER A 179 -22.08 4.95 6.31
N ASP A 180 -22.38 3.86 7.00
CA ASP A 180 -21.80 3.55 8.32
C ASP A 180 -20.54 2.68 8.21
N ARG A 181 -20.16 2.28 6.99
CA ARG A 181 -18.99 1.46 6.76
C ARG A 181 -17.78 2.35 6.51
N ALA A 182 -16.94 2.47 7.53
CA ALA A 182 -15.61 3.03 7.37
C ALA A 182 -14.75 2.19 6.41
N LEU A 183 -14.10 2.88 5.49
CA LEU A 183 -13.03 2.41 4.64
C LEU A 183 -11.71 2.97 5.13
N ILE A 184 -10.63 2.20 4.96
CA ILE A 184 -9.31 2.55 5.46
C ILE A 184 -8.33 2.35 4.30
N ALA A 185 -7.60 3.39 3.92
CA ALA A 185 -6.62 3.34 2.84
C ALA A 185 -5.23 3.72 3.35
N PRO A 186 -4.17 2.94 3.03
CA PRO A 186 -2.78 3.33 3.29
C PRO A 186 -2.47 4.71 2.72
N LEU A 187 -1.79 5.56 3.48
CA LEU A 187 -1.35 6.88 3.02
C LEU A 187 0.06 6.84 2.44
N LEU A 188 1.02 6.33 3.21
CA LEU A 188 2.42 6.27 2.82
C LEU A 188 2.97 4.87 3.08
N ALA A 189 3.53 4.20 2.07
CA ALA A 189 4.04 2.84 2.20
C ALA A 189 5.54 2.79 1.89
N LEU A 190 6.36 2.54 2.92
CA LEU A 190 7.80 2.36 2.77
C LEU A 190 8.10 0.90 2.40
N PRO A 191 8.73 0.61 1.25
CA PRO A 191 9.12 -0.75 0.91
C PRO A 191 10.18 -1.29 1.89
N VAL A 192 9.96 -2.45 2.48
CA VAL A 192 10.86 -2.99 3.52
C VAL A 192 11.07 -4.48 3.36
N ALA A 193 12.16 -4.96 3.93
CA ALA A 193 12.43 -6.37 4.16
C ALA A 193 12.43 -6.67 5.67
N LEU A 194 12.22 -7.95 6.00
CA LEU A 194 12.44 -8.49 7.34
C LEU A 194 13.75 -9.28 7.36
N ILE A 195 14.69 -8.83 8.19
CA ILE A 195 15.96 -9.53 8.41
C ILE A 195 15.87 -10.35 9.70
N ARG A 196 16.25 -11.64 9.61
CA ARG A 196 16.36 -12.52 10.78
C ARG A 196 17.70 -12.28 11.47
N GLY A 197 17.65 -11.89 12.73
CA GLY A 197 18.80 -11.72 13.62
C GLY A 197 19.19 -12.98 14.38
N GLY A 198 19.89 -12.78 15.49
CA GLY A 198 20.28 -13.85 16.41
C GLY A 198 19.12 -14.44 17.20
N ILE A 199 19.43 -15.44 18.02
CA ILE A 199 18.48 -15.98 19.00
C ILE A 199 18.60 -15.15 20.27
N ASP A 200 17.49 -14.60 20.74
CA ASP A 200 17.41 -13.98 22.06
C ASP A 200 17.59 -15.06 23.14
N SER A 201 18.55 -14.85 24.03
CA SER A 201 18.96 -15.84 25.04
C SER A 201 17.88 -16.10 26.11
N VAL A 202 16.99 -15.13 26.34
CA VAL A 202 15.90 -15.18 27.31
C VAL A 202 14.67 -15.82 26.69
N THR A 203 14.24 -15.33 25.53
CA THR A 203 13.01 -15.79 24.88
C THR A 203 13.20 -17.06 24.06
N ARG A 204 14.45 -17.41 23.72
CA ARG A 204 14.83 -18.55 22.86
C ARG A 204 14.20 -18.49 21.47
N THR A 205 13.86 -17.29 21.00
CA THR A 205 13.29 -17.04 19.67
C THR A 205 14.24 -16.22 18.81
N TYR A 206 14.11 -16.35 17.49
CA TYR A 206 14.86 -15.48 16.57
C TYR A 206 14.33 -14.06 16.58
N GLU A 207 15.23 -13.09 16.66
CA GLU A 207 14.91 -11.68 16.50
C GLU A 207 14.65 -11.35 15.03
N TYR A 208 13.77 -10.39 14.76
CA TYR A 208 13.49 -9.88 13.42
C TYR A 208 13.54 -8.36 13.43
N SER A 209 14.22 -7.78 12.45
CA SER A 209 14.25 -6.32 12.24
C SER A 209 13.66 -5.94 10.89
N VAL A 210 13.00 -4.79 10.87
CA VAL A 210 12.55 -4.14 9.64
C VAL A 210 13.72 -3.34 9.07
N VAL A 211 13.94 -3.43 7.77
CA VAL A 211 14.95 -2.64 7.04
C VAL A 211 14.34 -2.12 5.75
N HIS A 212 14.67 -0.89 5.36
CA HIS A 212 14.33 -0.39 4.02
C HIS A 212 15.03 -1.25 2.96
N ASN A 213 14.33 -1.61 1.89
CA ASN A 213 14.88 -2.51 0.86
C ASN A 213 15.63 -1.76 -0.27
N GLY A 214 15.63 -0.42 -0.25
CA GLY A 214 16.25 0.43 -1.28
C GLY A 214 15.31 0.92 -2.39
N GLU A 215 14.04 0.47 -2.42
CA GLU A 215 13.05 0.97 -3.38
C GLU A 215 12.40 2.27 -2.89
N ASP A 216 11.94 3.10 -3.82
CA ASP A 216 11.27 4.36 -3.52
C ASP A 216 9.94 4.17 -2.79
N LEU A 217 9.49 5.21 -2.11
CA LEU A 217 8.21 5.21 -1.40
C LEU A 217 7.06 4.90 -2.36
N ALA A 218 6.18 4.00 -1.93
CA ALA A 218 4.97 3.69 -2.66
C ALA A 218 3.81 4.56 -2.17
N GLU A 219 3.33 5.42 -3.06
CA GLU A 219 2.09 6.15 -2.88
C GLU A 219 0.88 5.33 -3.31
N ASN A 220 -0.26 5.62 -2.68
CA ASN A 220 -1.51 4.99 -3.04
C ASN A 220 -2.25 5.79 -4.13
N HIS A 221 -1.80 5.67 -5.38
CA HIS A 221 -2.47 6.34 -6.50
C HIS A 221 -3.93 5.93 -6.68
N THR A 222 -4.33 4.72 -6.23
CA THR A 222 -5.75 4.34 -6.21
C THR A 222 -6.54 5.26 -5.28
N LEU A 223 -5.99 5.58 -4.10
CA LEU A 223 -6.61 6.52 -3.17
C LEU A 223 -6.66 7.93 -3.75
N LEU A 224 -5.56 8.44 -4.30
CA LEU A 224 -5.51 9.77 -4.92
C LEU A 224 -6.62 9.89 -5.98
N GLU A 225 -6.74 8.89 -6.85
CA GLU A 225 -7.73 8.91 -7.92
C GLU A 225 -9.16 8.75 -7.41
N LYS A 226 -9.39 7.91 -6.38
CA LYS A 226 -10.70 7.81 -5.71
C LYS A 226 -11.11 9.16 -5.11
N MET A 227 -10.18 9.85 -4.45
CA MET A 227 -10.43 11.16 -3.85
C MET A 227 -10.76 12.22 -4.91
N ARG A 228 -10.00 12.23 -6.01
CA ARG A 228 -10.20 13.17 -7.12
C ARG A 228 -11.54 12.96 -7.81
N ARG A 229 -11.86 11.71 -8.21
CA ARG A 229 -13.06 11.40 -9.01
C ARG A 229 -14.34 11.46 -8.22
N ASP A 230 -14.37 10.84 -7.05
CA ASP A 230 -15.64 10.61 -6.34
C ASP A 230 -15.94 11.72 -5.33
N PHE A 231 -14.91 12.44 -4.87
CA PHE A 231 -15.06 13.45 -3.82
C PHE A 231 -14.59 14.84 -4.22
N MET A 232 -14.05 15.01 -5.44
CA MET A 232 -13.47 16.26 -5.94
C MET A 232 -12.38 16.81 -5.00
N LEU A 233 -11.62 15.91 -4.37
CA LEU A 233 -10.52 16.24 -3.46
C LEU A 233 -9.19 15.90 -4.13
N ASN A 234 -8.32 16.91 -4.23
CA ASN A 234 -6.93 16.70 -4.62
C ASN A 234 -6.11 16.52 -3.35
N LEU A 235 -5.76 15.28 -3.03
CA LEU A 235 -4.79 15.01 -1.96
C LEU A 235 -3.41 15.48 -2.42
N PRO A 236 -2.58 16.03 -1.51
CA PRO A 236 -1.22 16.43 -1.84
C PRO A 236 -0.35 15.19 -2.11
N ASP A 237 0.67 15.36 -2.93
CA ASP A 237 1.75 14.38 -3.08
C ASP A 237 2.68 14.39 -1.85
N PHE A 238 3.42 13.30 -1.65
CA PHE A 238 4.46 13.24 -0.65
C PHE A 238 5.72 13.94 -1.17
N ALA A 239 6.26 14.91 -0.42
CA ALA A 239 7.57 15.48 -0.72
C ALA A 239 8.61 14.82 0.18
N GLU A 240 9.72 14.33 -0.37
CA GLU A 240 10.73 13.57 0.40
C GLU A 240 11.39 14.37 1.53
N GLU A 241 11.43 15.69 1.38
CA GLU A 241 11.86 16.64 2.41
C GLU A 241 10.90 16.73 3.60
N ASP A 242 9.67 16.24 3.46
CA ASP A 242 8.69 16.13 4.53
C ASP A 242 8.80 14.79 5.28
N GLY A 243 8.61 14.84 6.60
CA GLY A 243 8.29 13.64 7.37
C GLY A 243 6.81 13.24 7.26
N PRO A 244 6.44 11.98 7.58
CA PRO A 244 5.06 11.50 7.60
C PRO A 244 4.06 12.45 8.30
N GLU A 245 4.42 13.06 9.43
CA GLU A 245 3.51 13.96 10.15
C GLU A 245 3.16 15.23 9.36
N ALA A 246 4.13 15.82 8.66
CA ALA A 246 3.87 17.00 7.83
C ALA A 246 2.95 16.65 6.64
N TYR A 247 3.18 15.49 6.04
CA TYR A 247 2.30 14.96 5.00
C TYR A 247 0.86 14.73 5.51
N PHE A 248 0.71 14.11 6.68
CA PHE A 248 -0.60 13.87 7.29
C PHE A 248 -1.34 15.16 7.63
N ALA A 249 -0.64 16.18 8.13
CA ALA A 249 -1.25 17.48 8.40
C ALA A 249 -1.84 18.11 7.13
N ARG A 250 -1.14 18.04 5.98
CA ARG A 250 -1.68 18.54 4.71
C ARG A 250 -2.89 17.75 4.24
N ILE A 251 -2.90 16.43 4.42
CA ILE A 251 -4.07 15.61 4.10
C ILE A 251 -5.24 15.98 5.00
N GLU A 252 -5.02 16.13 6.31
CA GLU A 252 -6.03 16.55 7.29
C GLU A 252 -6.66 17.88 6.90
N ASP A 253 -5.88 18.83 6.39
CA ASP A 253 -6.38 20.11 5.89
C ASP A 253 -7.31 19.95 4.69
N VAL A 254 -6.96 19.09 3.73
CA VAL A 254 -7.80 18.80 2.55
C VAL A 254 -9.12 18.12 2.95
N VAL A 255 -9.10 17.20 3.92
CA VAL A 255 -10.30 16.46 4.34
C VAL A 255 -11.05 17.08 5.50
N ARG A 256 -10.64 18.26 5.99
CA ARG A 256 -11.16 18.89 7.23
C ARG A 256 -12.69 19.05 7.25
N ASN A 257 -13.30 19.31 6.08
CA ASN A 257 -14.75 19.51 5.96
C ASN A 257 -15.53 18.19 5.76
N LYS A 258 -14.86 17.04 5.66
CA LYS A 258 -15.52 15.74 5.49
C LYS A 258 -15.87 15.15 6.87
N ARG A 259 -17.17 14.93 7.09
CA ARG A 259 -17.70 14.41 8.36
C ARG A 259 -17.17 13.00 8.64
N ARG A 260 -16.64 12.77 9.85
CA ARG A 260 -16.09 11.48 10.36
C ARG A 260 -14.78 11.02 9.68
N TRP A 261 -14.29 11.72 8.67
CA TRP A 261 -13.02 11.38 8.04
C TRP A 261 -11.87 11.76 8.96
N LYS A 262 -10.80 10.97 8.96
CA LYS A 262 -9.64 11.21 9.82
C LYS A 262 -8.41 10.52 9.27
N VAL A 263 -7.27 11.16 9.48
CA VAL A 263 -5.98 10.48 9.33
C VAL A 263 -5.72 9.66 10.60
N ARG A 264 -5.52 8.36 10.40
CA ARG A 264 -5.22 7.37 11.43
C ARG A 264 -3.71 7.22 11.50
N ARG A 265 -3.12 7.62 12.62
CA ARG A 265 -1.68 7.61 12.87
C ARG A 265 -1.26 6.24 13.37
N GLN A 266 -1.09 5.30 12.44
CA GLN A 266 -0.79 3.90 12.74
C GLN A 266 0.38 3.45 11.90
N ILE A 267 1.26 2.62 12.47
CA ILE A 267 2.29 1.90 11.70
C ILE A 267 1.90 0.43 11.60
N THR A 268 1.86 -0.10 10.37
CA THR A 268 1.56 -1.52 10.12
C THR A 268 2.50 -2.09 9.08
N LEU A 269 3.18 -3.19 9.41
CA LEU A 269 3.88 -4.02 8.43
C LEU A 269 2.85 -4.87 7.68
N ALA A 270 2.74 -4.69 6.36
CA ALA A 270 1.68 -5.26 5.56
C ALA A 270 2.16 -5.74 4.18
N MET A 271 1.53 -6.82 3.71
CA MET A 271 1.62 -7.23 2.31
C MET A 271 0.62 -6.42 1.47
N LEU A 272 1.11 -5.61 0.54
CA LEU A 272 0.33 -4.77 -0.38
C LEU A 272 0.79 -5.02 -1.82
N SER A 273 -0.13 -4.89 -2.77
CA SER A 273 0.15 -5.10 -4.20
C SER A 273 -0.03 -3.79 -4.95
N PHE A 274 1.08 -3.06 -5.13
CA PHE A 274 1.13 -1.83 -5.92
C PHE A 274 1.46 -2.09 -7.41
N GLY A 275 1.65 -3.35 -7.84
CA GLY A 275 2.13 -3.65 -9.20
C GLY A 275 1.30 -3.06 -10.36
N LYS A 276 -0.03 -2.98 -10.21
CA LYS A 276 -0.88 -2.29 -11.21
C LYS A 276 -0.68 -0.77 -11.24
N LEU A 277 -0.21 -0.18 -10.13
CA LEU A 277 0.05 1.24 -10.02
C LEU A 277 1.36 1.65 -10.69
N ALA A 278 2.37 0.78 -10.72
CA ALA A 278 3.60 1.03 -11.49
C ALA A 278 3.28 1.17 -12.98
N LEU A 279 2.57 0.18 -13.55
CA LEU A 279 2.11 0.27 -14.94
C LEU A 279 1.18 1.46 -15.18
N TRP A 280 0.31 1.76 -14.22
CA TRP A 280 -0.54 2.95 -14.31
C TRP A 280 0.31 4.21 -14.42
N ALA A 281 1.29 4.40 -13.52
CA ALA A 281 2.16 5.57 -13.48
C ALA A 281 3.03 5.71 -14.74
N ASP A 282 3.56 4.60 -15.27
CA ASP A 282 4.35 4.59 -16.52
C ASP A 282 3.53 5.09 -17.73
N LEU A 283 2.22 4.85 -17.72
CA LEU A 283 1.32 5.29 -18.79
C LEU A 283 0.91 6.77 -18.67
N ASP A 284 1.40 7.53 -17.69
CA ASP A 284 1.05 8.94 -17.51
C ASP A 284 1.64 9.82 -18.62
N THR A 285 0.80 10.32 -19.51
CA THR A 285 1.21 11.15 -20.65
C THR A 285 1.72 12.53 -20.24
N ASN A 286 1.36 13.04 -19.06
CA ASN A 286 1.90 14.31 -18.55
C ASN A 286 3.33 14.13 -18.05
N LYS A 287 3.63 13.00 -17.40
CA LYS A 287 4.99 12.69 -16.93
C LYS A 287 5.87 12.16 -18.05
N ASN A 288 5.29 11.45 -19.01
CA ASN A 288 5.98 10.80 -20.11
C ASN A 288 5.34 11.18 -21.47
N PRO A 289 5.51 12.44 -21.94
CA PRO A 289 4.88 12.91 -23.18
C PRO A 289 5.32 12.11 -24.41
N ASP A 290 6.54 11.57 -24.39
CA ASP A 290 7.13 10.76 -25.46
C ASP A 290 6.35 9.45 -25.74
N LEU A 291 5.52 8.96 -24.80
CA LEU A 291 4.65 7.80 -25.05
C LEU A 291 3.70 8.03 -26.24
N LEU A 292 3.23 9.26 -26.43
CA LEU A 292 2.30 9.60 -27.51
C LEU A 292 2.94 9.51 -28.89
N GLU A 293 4.27 9.66 -28.96
CA GLU A 293 5.03 9.62 -30.20
C GLU A 293 5.59 8.23 -30.52
N HIS A 294 5.47 7.28 -29.59
CA HIS A 294 6.09 5.96 -29.74
C HIS A 294 5.43 5.13 -30.86
N PRO A 295 6.17 4.71 -31.92
CA PRO A 295 5.59 4.06 -33.10
C PRO A 295 4.79 2.79 -32.80
N LEU A 296 5.24 1.98 -31.83
CA LEU A 296 4.51 0.76 -31.44
C LEU A 296 3.19 1.06 -30.74
N LEU A 297 3.12 2.13 -29.94
CA LEU A 297 1.86 2.50 -29.27
C LEU A 297 0.88 3.08 -30.29
N GLN A 298 1.36 3.89 -31.23
CA GLN A 298 0.54 4.36 -32.34
C GLN A 298 -0.02 3.20 -33.17
N ALA A 299 0.79 2.17 -33.47
CA ALA A 299 0.32 0.98 -34.18
C ALA A 299 -0.74 0.21 -33.39
N VAL A 300 -0.50 -0.05 -32.10
CA VAL A 300 -1.41 -0.81 -31.23
C VAL A 300 -2.75 -0.09 -31.01
N PHE A 301 -2.74 1.22 -30.80
CA PHE A 301 -3.95 2.00 -30.53
C PHE A 301 -4.71 2.44 -31.78
N SER A 302 -4.06 2.48 -32.95
CA SER A 302 -4.73 2.79 -34.23
C SER A 302 -5.50 1.62 -34.83
N GLY A 303 -5.53 0.46 -34.16
CA GLY A 303 -6.18 -0.75 -34.67
C GLY A 303 -5.48 -1.35 -35.90
N ARG A 304 -4.27 -0.87 -36.24
CA ARG A 304 -3.44 -1.50 -37.26
C ARG A 304 -2.78 -2.72 -36.64
N ALA A 305 -3.23 -3.91 -37.05
CA ALA A 305 -2.41 -5.10 -36.91
C ALA A 305 -1.04 -4.75 -37.48
N ALA A 306 0.01 -4.88 -36.66
CA ALA A 306 1.36 -4.77 -37.17
C ALA A 306 1.48 -5.80 -38.30
N ASP A 307 1.57 -5.34 -39.54
CA ASP A 307 2.01 -6.19 -40.64
C ASP A 307 3.44 -6.60 -40.27
N THR A 308 3.56 -7.76 -39.64
CA THR A 308 4.83 -8.46 -39.49
C THR A 308 5.18 -9.04 -40.85
N ASP A 309 5.51 -8.16 -41.79
CA ASP A 309 6.19 -8.51 -43.03
C ASP A 309 7.64 -8.06 -42.90
N GLY A 310 8.33 -8.68 -41.94
CA GLY A 310 9.73 -8.46 -41.60
C GLY A 310 10.42 -9.82 -41.55
N ALA A 311 10.89 -10.26 -42.71
CA ALA A 311 11.60 -11.50 -42.94
C ALA A 311 12.64 -11.82 -41.85
N PHE A 312 12.40 -12.90 -41.10
CA PHE A 312 13.47 -13.73 -40.58
C PHE A 312 14.12 -14.45 -41.77
N HIS A 313 15.12 -13.82 -42.38
CA HIS A 313 16.10 -14.58 -43.13
C HIS A 313 17.13 -15.16 -42.14
N ALA A 314 17.22 -16.48 -42.20
CA ALA A 314 18.18 -17.33 -41.52
C ALA A 314 19.63 -17.02 -41.87
#